data_AF-A0AAW6Y3Q9-F1
#
_entry.id   AF-A0AAW6Y3Q9-F1
#
_cell.length_a   1.000
_cell.length_b   1.000
_cell.length_c   1.000
_cell.angle_alpha   90.00
_cell.angle_beta   90.00
_cell.angle_gamma   90.00
#
_symmetry.space_group_name_H-M   'P 1'
#
loop_
_entity.id
_entity.type
_entity.pdbx_description
1 polymer ?
#
loop_
_entity_poly.entity_id
_entity_poly.type
_entity_poly.pdbx_seq_one_letter_code
_entity_poly.pdbx_strand_id
1 'polypeptide(L)' 'QKVVRGQSVTYVPNEHYWRGKPNLDKITMEVIGTNSVSQAIKSHKYDIAGVVNSQWKNVANTNNVNWIANIPLAYSY' A
#
# COMPACT_ATOMS: atom_id res chain seq x y z
N GLN A 1 -7.52 -11.01 -14.18
CA GLN A 1 -6.96 -11.04 -12.81
C GLN A 1 -5.85 -12.08 -12.76
N LYS A 2 -4.75 -11.82 -12.04
CA LYS A 2 -3.67 -12.80 -11.82
C LYS A 2 -3.35 -12.84 -10.33
N VAL A 3 -3.22 -14.04 -9.76
CA VAL A 3 -2.90 -14.24 -8.33
C VAL A 3 -1.62 -15.07 -8.24
N VAL A 4 -0.61 -14.53 -7.57
CA VAL A 4 0.58 -15.27 -7.13
C VAL A 4 0.48 -15.43 -5.62
N ARG A 5 0.20 -16.66 -5.18
CA ARG A 5 -0.02 -16.96 -3.75
C ARG A 5 1.18 -16.48 -2.93
N GLY A 6 0.90 -15.67 -1.90
CA GLY A 6 1.90 -15.17 -0.97
C GLY A 6 2.80 -14.05 -1.49
N GLN A 7 2.61 -13.56 -2.72
CA GLN A 7 3.48 -12.52 -3.30
C GLN A 7 2.70 -11.36 -3.89
N SER A 8 1.76 -11.59 -4.81
CA SER A 8 1.10 -10.49 -5.49
C SER A 8 -0.26 -10.85 -6.06
N VAL A 9 -1.13 -9.85 -6.19
CA VAL A 9 -2.42 -9.94 -6.87
C VAL A 9 -2.57 -8.77 -7.84
N THR A 10 -2.86 -9.09 -9.10
CA THR A 10 -3.12 -8.12 -10.15
C THR A 10 -4.61 -8.08 -10.49
N TYR A 11 -5.19 -6.90 -10.34
CA TYR A 11 -6.56 -6.57 -10.71
C TYR A 11 -6.59 -5.77 -12.00
N VAL A 12 -7.61 -6.03 -12.80
CA VAL A 12 -7.93 -5.28 -14.01
C VAL A 12 -9.37 -4.74 -13.87
N PRO A 13 -9.70 -3.61 -14.50
CA PRO A 13 -11.05 -3.07 -14.50
C PRO A 13 -12.09 -4.12 -14.85
N ASN A 14 -13.16 -4.15 -14.06
CA ASN A 14 -14.33 -4.97 -14.39
C ASN A 14 -15.23 -4.16 -15.34
N GLU A 15 -15.40 -4.64 -16.56
CA GLU A 15 -16.26 -4.02 -17.58
C GLU A 15 -17.74 -4.02 -17.17
N HIS A 16 -18.16 -4.91 -16.26
CA HIS A 16 -19.53 -5.03 -15.78
C HIS A 16 -19.79 -4.30 -14.45
N TYR A 17 -18.95 -3.34 -14.06
CA TYR A 17 -19.15 -2.60 -12.81
C TYR A 17 -20.28 -1.57 -12.91
N TRP A 18 -21.30 -1.73 -12.07
CA TRP A 18 -22.56 -0.96 -12.10
C TRP A 18 -22.40 0.55 -11.81
N ARG A 19 -21.29 0.99 -11.20
CA ARG A 19 -21.01 2.42 -10.95
C ARG A 19 -20.15 3.09 -12.03
N GLY A 20 -19.94 2.42 -13.17
CA GLY A 20 -19.14 2.94 -14.29
C GLY A 20 -17.71 2.38 -14.33
N LYS A 21 -16.98 2.69 -15.40
CA LYS A 21 -15.62 2.19 -15.63
C LYS A 21 -14.64 2.80 -14.60
N PRO A 22 -13.85 1.98 -13.90
CA PRO A 22 -12.76 2.48 -13.06
C PRO A 22 -11.78 3.35 -13.86
N ASN A 23 -11.28 4.44 -13.26
CA ASN A 23 -10.30 5.33 -13.89
C ASN A 23 -8.88 4.75 -13.97
N LEU A 24 -8.62 3.64 -13.29
CA LEU A 24 -7.30 2.99 -13.23
C LEU A 24 -7.29 1.77 -14.14
N ASP A 25 -6.31 1.68 -15.04
CA ASP A 25 -6.21 0.57 -16.00
C ASP A 25 -5.77 -0.76 -15.37
N LYS A 26 -5.05 -0.70 -14.24
CA LYS A 26 -4.53 -1.89 -13.55
C LYS A 26 -4.13 -1.55 -12.12
N ILE A 27 -4.34 -2.49 -11.20
CA ILE A 27 -3.86 -2.40 -9.82
C ILE A 27 -3.02 -3.64 -9.52
N THR A 28 -1.81 -3.45 -9.01
CA THR A 28 -0.96 -4.55 -8.51
C THR A 28 -0.77 -4.39 -7.01
N MET A 29 -1.23 -5.36 -6.25
CA MET A 29 -0.98 -5.45 -4.81
C MET A 29 0.14 -6.45 -4.56
N GLU A 30 1.15 -6.06 -3.81
CA GLU A 30 2.31 -6.91 -3.47
C GLU A 30 2.48 -7.03 -1.96
N VAL A 31 2.88 -8.20 -1.50
CA VAL A 31 3.27 -8.44 -0.11
C VAL A 31 4.77 -8.25 0.00
N ILE A 32 5.19 -7.32 0.87
CA ILE A 32 6.60 -7.07 1.19
C ILE A 32 6.89 -7.38 2.65
N GLY A 33 8.12 -7.80 2.94
CA GLY A 33 8.58 -7.97 4.31
C GLY A 33 8.63 -6.63 5.05
N THR A 34 8.36 -6.65 6.36
CA THR A 34 8.34 -5.46 7.24
C THR A 34 9.65 -4.67 7.21
N ASN A 35 10.80 -5.35 7.05
CA ASN A 35 12.11 -4.70 6.96
C ASN A 35 12.28 -3.81 5.73
N SER A 36 11.54 -4.09 4.65
CA SER A 36 11.65 -3.36 3.38
C SER A 36 10.64 -2.21 3.25
N VAL A 37 9.64 -2.13 4.13
CA VAL A 37 8.55 -1.13 4.06
C VAL A 37 9.10 0.30 4.13
N SER A 38 9.98 0.59 5.09
CA SER A 38 10.55 1.94 5.24
C SER A 38 11.30 2.42 3.99
N GLN A 39 12.06 1.52 3.36
CA GLN A 39 12.81 1.86 2.15
C GLN A 39 11.88 2.03 0.95
N ALA A 40 10.88 1.16 0.81
CA ALA A 40 9.91 1.23 -0.27
C ALA A 40 9.08 2.52 -0.25
N ILE A 41 8.75 3.03 0.95
CA ILE A 41 8.09 4.33 1.14
C ILE A 41 9.03 5.46 0.70
N LYS A 42 10.27 5.46 1.21
CA LYS A 42 11.26 6.50 0.87
C LYS A 42 11.62 6.54 -0.61
N SER A 43 11.61 5.40 -1.28
CA SER A 43 11.92 5.29 -2.71
C SER A 43 10.71 5.52 -3.62
N HIS A 44 9.54 5.84 -3.06
CA HIS A 44 8.28 5.96 -3.80
C HIS A 44 7.98 4.74 -4.70
N LYS A 45 8.33 3.54 -4.23
CA LYS A 45 8.13 2.31 -5.02
C LYS A 45 6.65 1.95 -5.17
N TYR A 46 5.85 2.31 -4.18
CA TYR A 46 4.41 2.04 -4.13
C TYR A 46 3.66 3.35 -3.91
N ASP A 47 2.55 3.54 -4.62
CA ASP A 47 1.67 4.71 -4.46
C ASP A 47 0.93 4.67 -3.11
N ILE A 48 0.60 3.47 -2.64
CA ILE A 48 -0.07 3.22 -1.37
C ILE A 48 0.68 2.10 -0.65
N ALA A 49 1.10 2.36 0.58
CA ALA A 49 1.76 1.38 1.44
C ALA A 49 1.28 1.53 2.89
N GLY A 50 1.11 0.39 3.57
CA GLY A 50 0.89 0.39 5.02
C GLY A 50 2.19 0.70 5.76
N VAL A 51 2.11 1.53 6.79
CA VAL A 51 3.26 1.84 7.65
C VAL A 51 3.26 0.93 8.86
N VAL A 52 4.42 0.35 9.17
CA VAL A 52 4.61 -0.37 10.43
C VAL A 52 4.80 0.66 11.53
N ASN A 53 3.96 0.65 12.59
CA ASN A 53 3.99 1.65 13.66
C ASN A 53 5.38 1.84 14.29
N SER A 54 6.12 0.74 14.52
CA SER A 54 7.49 0.80 15.06
C SER A 54 8.48 1.52 14.15
N GLN A 55 8.19 1.62 12.85
CA GLN A 55 9.01 2.29 11.85
C GLN A 55 8.54 3.72 11.53
N TRP A 56 7.47 4.22 12.16
CA TRP A 56 6.91 5.55 11.89
C TRP A 56 7.98 6.65 11.94
N LYS A 57 8.82 6.66 12.99
CA LYS A 57 9.91 7.65 13.16
C LYS A 57 10.89 7.66 11.98
N ASN A 58 11.07 6.52 11.31
CA ASN A 58 12.00 6.39 10.18
C ASN A 58 11.45 6.97 8.89
N VAL A 59 10.12 6.99 8.73
CA VAL A 59 9.45 7.41 7.49
C VAL A 59 8.75 8.75 7.62
N ALA A 60 8.39 9.22 8.81
CA ALA A 60 7.59 10.43 9.03
C ALA A 60 8.08 11.68 8.27
N ASN A 61 9.39 11.83 8.12
CA ASN A 61 10.02 12.95 7.42
C ASN A 61 10.23 12.72 5.91
N THR A 62 9.57 11.70 5.31
CA THR A 62 9.62 11.47 3.87
C THR A 62 8.85 12.60 3.17
N ASN A 63 9.46 13.20 2.16
CA ASN A 63 8.82 14.23 1.35
C ASN A 63 7.90 13.61 0.30
N ASN A 64 6.97 14.39 -0.26
CA ASN A 64 6.09 13.96 -1.35
C ASN A 64 5.27 12.69 -1.02
N VAL A 65 4.84 12.57 0.24
CA VAL A 65 3.89 11.55 0.70
C VAL A 65 2.78 12.23 1.49
N ASN A 66 1.57 11.68 1.38
CA ASN A 66 0.44 12.10 2.20
C ASN A 66 0.17 11.05 3.28
N TRP A 67 0.33 11.44 4.55
CA TRP A 67 0.11 10.54 5.67
C TRP A 67 -1.37 10.49 6.06
N ILE A 68 -2.02 9.38 5.73
CA ILE A 68 -3.39 9.11 6.18
C ILE A 68 -3.30 8.32 7.49
N ALA A 69 -3.19 9.04 8.61
CA ALA A 69 -3.14 8.42 9.93
C ALA A 69 -4.55 7.99 10.37
N ASN A 70 -4.80 6.69 10.43
CA ASN A 70 -5.79 6.14 11.36
C ASN A 70 -5.02 5.82 12.63
N ILE A 71 -5.23 6.57 13.73
CA ILE A 71 -4.70 6.21 15.05
C ILE A 71 -5.58 5.06 15.55
N PRO A 72 -5.13 3.79 15.52
CA PRO A 72 -5.92 2.75 16.15
C PRO A 72 -5.83 2.98 17.66
N LEU A 73 -6.92 2.73 18.40
CA LEU A 73 -6.90 2.61 19.87
C LEU A 73 -6.10 1.38 20.36
N ALA A 74 -5.21 0.84 19.53
CA ALA A 74 -4.43 -0.35 19.81
C ALA A 74 -3.10 0.04 20.44
N TYR A 75 -2.98 -0.20 21.75
CA TYR A 75 -1.71 -0.26 22.46
C TYR A 75 -1.10 -1.66 22.27
N SER A 76 0.19 -1.75 21.93
CA SER A 76 0.96 -2.98 22.13
C SER A 76 1.91 -2.78 23.31
N TYR A 77 1.89 -3.72 24.26
CA TYR A 77 2.80 -3.79 25.40
C TYR A 77 4.16 -4.35 25.00
#